data_AF-W2X2U4-F1
#
_entry.id   AF-W2X2U4-F1
#
_cell.length_a   1.000
_cell.length_b   1.000
_cell.length_c   1.000
_cell.angle_alpha   90.00
_cell.angle_beta   90.00
_cell.angle_gamma   90.00
#
_symmetry.space_group_name_H-M   'P 1'
#
loop_
_entity.id
_entity.type
_entity.pdbx_description
1 polymer ?
#
loop_
_entity_poly.entity_id
_entity_poly.type
_entity_poly.pdbx_seq_one_letter_code
_entity_poly.pdbx_strand_id
1 'polypeptide(L)'
;MVRWLLRQPGTWPRRYNGEFFAFLLEKVPEAVTDYLDVFATVLNHSHKGYEAVKYTDLKVIYGEPIVPVSDTALALVAESSAAHMILSHRLMRLILHAKWHSFARTMFRQELTAYTLLVASYFIPTVWGSPDWIHLKTKTHKMVAALRFISWLLSIFLLLCVERSECRGEGVRRYFSSFWNWIGVTTYAAIICSIPLEFISFSELTQQARNSVLALIIVCLWINLLQFLQMSRNSGLIIAMMVHMVKDIYRFFLLYSVFLLGFSGAFYLLLGGTSGYETFTTSFITVYLMLYGQLTYDNFKDAKGYTWYTSNFLLLVHLLSAVVVLLNILIAMMATTYAEVWDAAEAEALQSHAQAIVRLEKALTPKVRREKFLELLAVSKSKAGTRSTRERQYTVQKEEEPQEDLSVSAREARRQNIILGVAKKMRKISSVNKSSQARNSQQNRVVPVAESSDEVDQPGQDYPPKLKYIARQASRFAVHELAQDVVALNAAMKKPVYSVLEDGVRYETPKKSTRGQGKDEMQQQLTLSQQIRQQQQLVDLQAQVEQLTTAMTNLQASLLTKRIPGPPIPKY
;
A
#
# COMPACT_ATOMS: atom_id res chain seq x y z
N MET A 1 -8.19 -2.53 36.10
CA MET A 1 -9.48 -2.88 36.76
C MET A 1 -10.58 -3.19 35.76
N VAL A 2 -10.90 -2.31 34.80
CA VAL A 2 -11.98 -2.52 33.81
C VAL A 2 -11.79 -3.78 32.94
N ARG A 3 -10.57 -4.02 32.41
CA ARG A 3 -10.25 -5.27 31.68
C ARG A 3 -10.53 -6.54 32.50
N TRP A 4 -10.27 -6.50 33.81
CA TRP A 4 -10.54 -7.61 34.71
C TRP A 4 -12.05 -7.80 34.91
N LEU A 5 -12.80 -6.71 35.12
CA LEU A 5 -14.27 -6.75 35.23
C LEU A 5 -14.93 -7.34 33.98
N LEU A 6 -14.45 -6.99 32.78
CA LEU A 6 -14.97 -7.52 31.52
C LEU A 6 -14.77 -9.03 31.36
N ARG A 7 -13.71 -9.58 31.96
CA ARG A 7 -13.40 -11.02 31.93
C ARG A 7 -14.21 -11.83 32.95
N GLN A 8 -14.65 -11.20 34.04
CA GLN A 8 -15.42 -11.90 35.07
C GLN A 8 -16.82 -12.32 34.55
N PRO A 9 -17.28 -13.55 34.84
CA PRO A 9 -18.62 -13.97 34.49
C PRO A 9 -19.67 -13.21 35.33
N GLY A 10 -20.73 -12.71 34.67
CA GLY A 10 -21.89 -12.11 35.33
C GLY A 10 -21.80 -10.61 35.63
N THR A 11 -20.67 -9.95 35.36
CA THR A 11 -20.49 -8.49 35.57
C THR A 11 -21.22 -7.63 34.53
N TRP A 12 -21.55 -8.19 33.38
CA TRP A 12 -22.26 -7.52 32.29
C TRP A 12 -23.02 -8.55 31.43
N PRO A 13 -24.07 -8.15 30.68
CA PRO A 13 -25.02 -9.07 30.04
C PRO A 13 -24.47 -9.92 28.88
N ARG A 14 -23.19 -9.78 28.50
CA ARG A 14 -22.53 -10.51 27.39
C ARG A 14 -23.24 -10.41 26.03
N ARG A 15 -24.07 -9.39 25.88
CA ARG A 15 -24.71 -8.98 24.62
C ARG A 15 -24.19 -7.62 24.23
N TYR A 16 -24.10 -7.38 22.93
CA TYR A 16 -23.62 -6.09 22.45
C TYR A 16 -24.59 -4.98 22.85
N ASN A 17 -24.08 -3.97 23.57
CA ASN A 17 -24.77 -2.72 23.85
C ASN A 17 -23.94 -1.55 23.30
N GLY A 18 -24.56 -0.74 22.43
CA GLY A 18 -23.92 0.40 21.79
C GLY A 18 -23.54 1.53 22.75
N GLU A 19 -24.37 1.82 23.77
CA GLU A 19 -24.08 2.86 24.76
C GLU A 19 -22.90 2.46 25.65
N PHE A 20 -22.87 1.20 26.08
CA PHE A 20 -21.75 0.67 26.86
C PHE A 20 -20.47 0.64 26.03
N PHE A 21 -20.57 0.30 24.74
CA PHE A 21 -19.44 0.35 23.82
C PHE A 21 -18.90 1.78 23.63
N ALA A 22 -19.79 2.76 23.44
CA ALA A 22 -19.41 4.18 23.35
C ALA A 22 -18.75 4.67 24.65
N PHE A 23 -19.30 4.29 25.81
CA PHE A 23 -18.71 4.62 27.12
C PHE A 23 -17.30 4.03 27.29
N LEU A 24 -17.10 2.76 26.91
CA LEU A 24 -15.77 2.13 26.94
C LEU A 24 -14.80 2.83 26.00
N LEU A 25 -15.25 3.21 24.80
CA LEU A 25 -14.45 3.89 23.80
C LEU A 25 -13.99 5.28 24.28
N GLU A 26 -14.85 6.01 24.99
CA GLU A 26 -14.54 7.34 25.54
C GLU A 26 -13.62 7.26 26.77
N LYS A 27 -13.90 6.34 27.71
CA LYS A 27 -13.22 6.30 29.02
C LYS A 27 -12.01 5.37 29.07
N VAL A 28 -12.07 4.21 28.39
CA VAL A 28 -11.04 3.16 28.45
C VAL A 28 -10.91 2.46 27.09
N PRO A 29 -10.39 3.14 26.05
CA PRO A 29 -10.31 2.59 24.68
C PRO A 29 -9.52 1.29 24.61
N GLU A 30 -8.52 1.16 25.47
CA GLU A 30 -7.69 -0.03 25.64
C GLU A 30 -8.46 -1.30 26.06
N ALA A 31 -9.60 -1.16 26.75
CA ALA A 31 -10.42 -2.29 27.18
C ALA A 31 -11.44 -2.71 26.11
N VAL A 32 -11.60 -1.92 25.05
CA VAL A 32 -12.54 -2.19 23.96
C VAL A 32 -12.17 -3.47 23.21
N THR A 33 -10.87 -3.75 23.04
CA THR A 33 -10.42 -4.99 22.40
C THR A 33 -10.83 -6.22 23.22
N ASP A 34 -10.67 -6.19 24.55
CA ASP A 34 -11.12 -7.28 25.44
C ASP A 34 -12.64 -7.45 25.40
N TYR A 35 -13.40 -6.36 25.23
CA TYR A 35 -14.85 -6.41 25.05
C TYR A 35 -15.22 -7.05 23.71
N LEU A 36 -14.53 -6.70 22.62
CA LEU A 36 -14.77 -7.25 21.28
C LEU A 36 -14.35 -8.72 21.15
N ASP A 37 -13.35 -9.18 21.92
CA ASP A 37 -12.92 -10.58 21.97
C ASP A 37 -14.05 -11.52 22.42
N VAL A 38 -14.96 -11.05 23.29
CA VAL A 38 -16.12 -11.83 23.75
C VAL A 38 -17.07 -12.17 22.59
N PHE A 39 -17.13 -11.32 21.56
CA PHE A 39 -17.96 -11.53 20.38
C PHE A 39 -17.21 -12.25 19.24
N ALA A 40 -15.92 -12.52 19.40
CA ALA A 40 -15.05 -13.16 18.42
C ALA A 40 -14.19 -14.26 19.07
N THR A 41 -14.85 -15.30 19.59
CA THR A 41 -14.18 -16.35 20.38
C THR A 41 -13.47 -17.37 19.50
N VAL A 42 -12.18 -17.61 19.73
CA VAL A 42 -11.41 -18.63 19.01
C VAL A 42 -11.69 -20.00 19.63
N LEU A 43 -12.30 -20.91 18.86
CA LEU A 43 -12.76 -22.22 19.34
C LEU A 43 -11.69 -23.32 19.26
N ASN A 44 -10.79 -23.28 18.27
CA ASN A 44 -9.59 -24.16 18.16
C ASN A 44 -8.75 -23.82 16.91
N HIS A 45 -7.46 -24.17 16.95
CA HIS A 45 -6.60 -24.17 15.76
C HIS A 45 -6.84 -25.47 14.97
N SER A 46 -7.31 -25.35 13.74
CA SER A 46 -7.46 -26.50 12.83
C SER A 46 -6.09 -27.03 12.42
N HIS A 47 -5.97 -28.36 12.31
CA HIS A 47 -4.76 -29.08 11.89
C HIS A 47 -4.24 -28.68 10.48
N LYS A 48 -5.01 -27.89 9.73
CA LYS A 48 -4.68 -27.32 8.41
C LYS A 48 -4.20 -25.86 8.46
N GLY A 49 -3.87 -25.33 9.65
CA GLY A 49 -3.37 -23.97 9.80
C GLY A 49 -4.44 -22.88 9.61
N TYR A 50 -5.71 -23.17 9.93
CA TYR A 50 -6.81 -22.19 9.98
C TYR A 50 -7.34 -22.08 11.41
N GLU A 51 -7.70 -20.89 11.86
CA GLU A 51 -8.34 -20.67 13.15
C GLU A 51 -9.86 -20.70 13.01
N ALA A 52 -10.54 -21.50 13.82
CA ALA A 52 -11.99 -21.50 13.92
C ALA A 52 -12.44 -20.41 14.90
N VAL A 53 -13.20 -19.43 14.44
CA VAL A 53 -13.66 -18.26 15.22
C VAL A 53 -15.18 -18.25 15.25
N LYS A 54 -15.77 -18.22 16.44
CA LYS A 54 -17.20 -18.06 16.63
C LYS A 54 -17.54 -16.58 16.81
N TYR A 55 -18.35 -16.08 15.90
CA TYR A 55 -18.92 -14.74 15.97
C TYR A 55 -20.32 -14.76 16.56
N THR A 56 -20.62 -13.78 17.42
CA THR A 56 -21.95 -13.59 18.04
C THR A 56 -22.38 -12.13 17.95
N ASP A 57 -23.69 -11.86 17.91
CA ASP A 57 -24.31 -10.54 17.82
C ASP A 57 -23.90 -9.72 16.57
N LEU A 58 -23.47 -10.38 15.50
CA LEU A 58 -22.85 -9.69 14.36
C LEU A 58 -23.81 -8.71 13.66
N LYS A 59 -25.11 -8.99 13.71
CA LYS A 59 -26.18 -8.12 13.18
C LYS A 59 -26.27 -6.80 13.92
N VAL A 60 -26.18 -6.84 15.25
CA VAL A 60 -26.30 -5.67 16.11
C VAL A 60 -25.05 -4.81 15.98
N ILE A 61 -23.86 -5.44 15.93
CA ILE A 61 -22.58 -4.73 15.81
C ILE A 61 -22.42 -4.09 14.41
N TYR A 62 -22.92 -4.73 13.36
CA TYR A 62 -22.95 -4.14 12.01
C TYR A 62 -23.80 -2.86 11.96
N GLY A 63 -24.88 -2.81 12.75
CA GLY A 63 -25.84 -1.73 12.80
C GLY A 63 -27.15 -2.12 12.11
N GLU A 64 -28.20 -2.31 12.89
CA GLU A 64 -29.53 -2.54 12.33
C GLU A 64 -30.05 -1.26 11.63
N PRO A 65 -30.89 -1.37 10.58
CA PRO A 65 -31.35 -0.21 9.82
C PRO A 65 -32.13 0.85 10.62
N ILE A 66 -32.56 0.50 11.84
CA ILE A 66 -33.29 1.36 12.79
C ILE A 66 -32.32 2.30 13.52
N VAL A 67 -31.07 1.88 13.71
CA VAL A 67 -30.04 2.63 14.42
C VAL A 67 -29.45 3.71 13.50
N PRO A 68 -29.27 4.95 13.97
CA PRO A 68 -28.62 5.99 13.18
C PRO A 68 -27.15 5.62 12.92
N VAL A 69 -26.58 6.07 11.79
CA VAL A 69 -25.22 5.66 11.39
C VAL A 69 -24.17 6.08 12.40
N SER A 70 -24.35 7.25 13.03
CA SER A 70 -23.45 7.79 14.06
C SER A 70 -23.22 6.83 15.21
N ASP A 71 -24.23 6.01 15.53
CA ASP A 71 -24.23 5.16 16.72
C ASP A 71 -23.80 3.72 16.39
N THR A 72 -23.49 3.46 15.11
CA THR A 72 -22.96 2.16 14.70
C THR A 72 -21.55 1.97 15.24
N ALA A 73 -21.17 0.72 15.55
CA ALA A 73 -19.86 0.39 16.12
C ALA A 73 -18.71 0.96 15.26
N LEU A 74 -18.83 0.85 13.93
CA LEU A 74 -17.80 1.35 13.02
C LEU A 74 -17.68 2.88 13.04
N ALA A 75 -18.79 3.61 13.10
CA ALA A 75 -18.78 5.06 13.15
C ALA A 75 -18.16 5.58 14.45
N LEU A 76 -18.55 4.99 15.59
CA LEU A 76 -17.96 5.31 16.89
C LEU A 76 -16.44 5.06 16.91
N VAL A 77 -16.00 3.93 16.37
CA VAL A 77 -14.56 3.60 16.29
C VAL A 77 -13.82 4.55 15.35
N ALA A 78 -14.41 4.90 14.20
CA ALA A 78 -13.79 5.78 13.22
C ALA A 78 -13.59 7.22 13.72
N GLU A 79 -14.43 7.68 14.66
CA GLU A 79 -14.32 9.00 15.31
C GLU A 79 -13.38 8.98 16.53
N SER A 80 -12.98 7.81 17.02
CA SER A 80 -12.09 7.67 18.18
C SER A 80 -10.62 7.95 17.88
N SER A 81 -9.87 8.42 18.89
CA SER A 81 -8.40 8.56 18.81
C SER A 81 -7.67 7.22 18.82
N ALA A 82 -8.30 6.16 19.33
CA ALA A 82 -7.74 4.80 19.38
C ALA A 82 -8.19 3.92 18.19
N ALA A 83 -8.65 4.53 17.10
CA ALA A 83 -9.28 3.85 15.97
C ALA A 83 -8.40 2.73 15.41
N HIS A 84 -7.10 2.93 15.25
CA HIS A 84 -6.22 1.92 14.66
C HIS A 84 -6.18 0.60 15.44
N MET A 85 -5.98 0.68 16.76
CA MET A 85 -5.93 -0.52 17.61
C MET A 85 -7.23 -1.32 17.48
N ILE A 86 -8.36 -0.63 17.51
CA ILE A 86 -9.70 -1.23 17.50
C ILE A 86 -10.09 -1.72 16.09
N LEU A 87 -9.76 -0.97 15.02
CA LEU A 87 -10.01 -1.38 13.63
C LEU A 87 -9.14 -2.56 13.20
N SER A 88 -7.95 -2.72 13.80
CA SER A 88 -7.08 -3.89 13.59
C SER A 88 -7.67 -5.18 14.18
N HIS A 89 -8.68 -5.07 15.05
CA HIS A 89 -9.39 -6.19 15.64
C HIS A 89 -10.13 -7.00 14.58
N ARG A 90 -10.18 -8.32 14.77
CA ARG A 90 -10.73 -9.27 13.79
C ARG A 90 -12.17 -8.96 13.42
N LEU A 91 -13.00 -8.67 14.44
CA LEU A 91 -14.41 -8.34 14.27
C LEU A 91 -14.61 -7.03 13.47
N MET A 92 -13.84 -5.99 13.78
CA MET A 92 -13.97 -4.70 13.10
C MET A 92 -13.53 -4.78 11.64
N ARG A 93 -12.44 -5.51 11.38
CA ARG A 93 -11.99 -5.79 10.01
C ARG A 93 -13.03 -6.57 9.21
N LEU A 94 -13.72 -7.53 9.83
CA LEU A 94 -14.79 -8.28 9.19
C LEU A 94 -15.97 -7.36 8.81
N ILE A 95 -16.40 -6.48 9.74
CA ILE A 95 -17.49 -5.53 9.49
C ILE A 95 -17.11 -4.51 8.42
N LEU A 96 -15.90 -3.95 8.49
CA LEU A 96 -15.35 -3.04 7.50
C LEU A 96 -15.39 -3.67 6.09
N HIS A 97 -14.91 -4.92 5.98
CA HIS A 97 -14.92 -5.67 4.73
C HIS A 97 -16.35 -6.01 4.26
N ALA A 98 -17.25 -6.33 5.18
CA ALA A 98 -18.65 -6.58 4.86
C ALA A 98 -19.32 -5.34 4.27
N LYS A 99 -19.19 -4.17 4.92
CA LYS A 99 -19.73 -2.89 4.44
C LYS A 99 -19.14 -2.48 3.10
N TRP A 100 -17.83 -2.68 2.92
CA TRP A 100 -17.15 -2.44 1.65
C TRP A 100 -17.77 -3.23 0.50
N HIS A 101 -17.94 -4.54 0.68
CA HIS A 101 -18.48 -5.42 -0.36
C HIS A 101 -19.99 -5.29 -0.57
N SER A 102 -20.76 -4.86 0.43
CA SER A 102 -22.22 -4.73 0.32
C SER A 102 -22.66 -3.52 -0.50
N PHE A 103 -22.08 -2.35 -0.25
CA PHE A 103 -22.53 -1.11 -0.88
C PHE A 103 -21.38 -0.18 -1.27
N ALA A 104 -20.40 0.02 -0.38
CA ALA A 104 -19.42 1.10 -0.55
C ALA A 104 -18.56 0.92 -1.80
N ARG A 105 -18.16 -0.32 -2.16
CA ARG A 105 -17.41 -0.59 -3.39
C ARG A 105 -18.19 -0.24 -4.66
N THR A 106 -19.51 -0.37 -4.64
CA THR A 106 -20.35 -0.05 -5.81
C THR A 106 -20.56 1.45 -5.91
N MET A 107 -20.92 2.11 -4.80
CA MET A 107 -21.05 3.58 -4.75
C MET A 107 -19.75 4.28 -5.13
N PHE A 108 -18.63 3.88 -4.51
CA PHE A 108 -17.32 4.42 -4.81
C PHE A 108 -16.94 4.26 -6.29
N ARG A 109 -17.24 3.10 -6.90
CA ARG A 109 -16.98 2.91 -8.33
C ARG A 109 -17.86 3.79 -9.22
N GLN A 110 -19.12 3.99 -8.85
CA GLN A 110 -20.02 4.88 -9.57
C GLN A 110 -19.55 6.34 -9.48
N GLU A 111 -19.20 6.80 -8.28
CA GLU A 111 -18.65 8.13 -8.03
C GLU A 111 -17.32 8.34 -8.76
N LEU A 112 -16.38 7.41 -8.65
CA LEU A 112 -15.11 7.46 -9.36
C LEU A 112 -15.30 7.48 -10.89
N THR A 113 -16.27 6.71 -11.41
CA THR A 113 -16.56 6.70 -12.85
C THR A 113 -17.15 8.03 -13.29
N ALA A 114 -18.12 8.58 -12.55
CA ALA A 114 -18.69 9.90 -12.84
C ALA A 114 -17.64 11.01 -12.76
N TYR A 115 -16.75 10.95 -11.76
CA TYR A 115 -15.68 11.91 -11.56
C TYR A 115 -14.61 11.83 -12.66
N THR A 116 -14.18 10.62 -13.03
CA THR A 116 -13.22 10.44 -14.14
C THR A 116 -13.81 10.87 -15.48
N LEU A 117 -15.10 10.66 -15.71
CA LEU A 117 -15.82 11.22 -16.87
C LEU A 117 -15.86 12.75 -16.82
N LEU A 118 -16.04 13.36 -15.64
CA LEU A 118 -15.97 14.81 -15.48
C LEU A 118 -14.56 15.33 -15.83
N VAL A 119 -13.51 14.70 -15.29
CA VAL A 119 -12.10 15.04 -15.59
C VAL A 119 -11.86 14.99 -17.10
N ALA A 120 -12.22 13.89 -17.75
CA ALA A 120 -11.99 13.70 -19.18
C ALA A 120 -12.80 14.70 -20.03
N SER A 121 -14.09 14.87 -19.73
CA SER A 121 -14.98 15.77 -20.47
C SER A 121 -14.61 17.24 -20.30
N TYR A 122 -13.99 17.64 -19.19
CA TYR A 122 -13.51 19.01 -18.97
C TYR A 122 -12.09 19.23 -19.52
N PHE A 123 -11.20 18.25 -19.34
CA PHE A 123 -9.79 18.37 -19.75
C PHE A 123 -9.62 18.34 -21.28
N ILE A 124 -10.25 17.39 -21.98
CA ILE A 124 -10.08 17.22 -23.43
C ILE A 124 -10.44 18.51 -24.19
N PRO A 125 -11.59 19.16 -23.96
CA PRO A 125 -11.95 20.38 -24.69
C PRO A 125 -11.17 21.60 -24.24
N THR A 126 -10.55 21.60 -23.05
CA THR A 126 -9.74 22.74 -22.62
C THR A 126 -8.34 22.70 -23.22
N VAL A 127 -7.79 21.50 -23.45
CA VAL A 127 -6.45 21.34 -24.05
C VAL A 127 -6.51 21.30 -25.59
N TRP A 128 -7.47 20.59 -26.17
CA TRP A 128 -7.59 20.41 -27.62
C TRP A 128 -8.66 21.29 -28.28
N GLY A 129 -9.51 21.95 -27.50
CA GLY A 129 -10.56 22.80 -28.05
C GLY A 129 -10.01 24.15 -28.52
N SER A 130 -10.40 24.55 -29.72
CA SER A 130 -10.24 25.93 -30.17
C SER A 130 -10.99 26.89 -29.23
N PRO A 131 -10.43 28.06 -28.89
CA PRO A 131 -11.10 29.08 -28.06
C PRO A 131 -12.49 29.49 -28.60
N ASP A 132 -12.65 29.50 -29.93
CA ASP A 132 -13.86 30.01 -30.61
C ASP A 132 -14.91 28.92 -30.90
N TRP A 133 -15.12 28.00 -29.95
CA TRP A 133 -16.10 26.92 -30.12
C TRP A 133 -17.56 27.43 -30.21
N ILE A 134 -17.82 28.66 -29.76
CA ILE A 134 -19.13 29.30 -29.71
C ILE A 134 -19.76 29.44 -31.11
N HIS A 135 -18.95 29.59 -32.16
CA HIS A 135 -19.46 29.79 -33.53
C HIS A 135 -19.92 28.50 -34.22
N LEU A 136 -19.75 27.31 -33.60
CA LEU A 136 -20.31 26.00 -34.02
C LEU A 136 -20.14 25.59 -35.50
N LYS A 137 -19.22 26.24 -36.24
CA LYS A 137 -19.07 26.09 -37.70
C LYS A 137 -18.49 24.75 -38.13
N THR A 138 -17.65 24.16 -37.30
CA THR A 138 -16.84 22.97 -37.57
C THR A 138 -17.33 21.81 -36.72
N LYS A 139 -17.17 20.57 -37.21
CA LYS A 139 -17.49 19.34 -36.43
C LYS A 139 -16.76 19.30 -35.08
N THR A 140 -15.53 19.82 -35.02
CA THR A 140 -14.73 19.95 -33.79
C THR A 140 -15.36 20.89 -32.77
N HIS A 141 -15.90 22.04 -33.19
CA HIS A 141 -16.58 22.98 -32.30
C HIS A 141 -17.84 22.36 -31.68
N LYS A 142 -18.61 21.59 -32.45
CA LYS A 142 -19.79 20.86 -31.94
C LYS A 142 -19.42 19.82 -30.89
N MET A 143 -18.32 19.08 -31.12
CA MET A 143 -17.79 18.12 -30.16
C MET A 143 -17.33 18.80 -28.85
N VAL A 144 -16.60 19.91 -28.94
CA VAL A 144 -16.15 20.71 -27.79
C VAL A 144 -17.34 21.22 -26.98
N ALA A 145 -18.35 21.80 -27.63
CA ALA A 145 -19.56 22.28 -26.98
C ALA A 145 -20.32 21.14 -26.27
N ALA A 146 -20.44 19.98 -26.91
CA ALA A 146 -21.08 18.81 -26.31
C ALA A 146 -20.33 18.31 -25.06
N LEU A 147 -19.00 18.21 -25.12
CA LEU A 147 -18.18 17.79 -23.97
C LEU A 147 -18.23 18.81 -22.81
N ARG A 148 -18.23 20.11 -23.12
CA ARG A 148 -18.43 21.18 -22.11
C ARG A 148 -19.80 21.06 -21.45
N PHE A 149 -20.86 20.85 -22.24
CA PHE A 149 -22.21 20.65 -21.70
C PHE A 149 -22.30 19.39 -20.84
N ILE A 150 -21.67 18.28 -21.25
CA ILE A 150 -21.57 17.06 -20.44
C ILE A 150 -20.84 17.34 -19.12
N SER A 151 -19.72 18.07 -19.15
CA SER A 151 -18.97 18.42 -17.93
C SER A 151 -19.80 19.26 -16.97
N TRP A 152 -20.64 20.16 -17.49
CA TRP A 152 -21.57 20.96 -16.71
C TRP A 152 -22.65 20.12 -16.04
N LEU A 153 -23.29 19.22 -16.81
CA LEU A 153 -24.29 18.29 -16.29
C LEU A 153 -23.70 17.35 -15.24
N LEU A 154 -22.50 16.81 -15.47
CA LEU A 154 -21.80 15.96 -14.51
C LEU A 154 -21.44 16.72 -13.23
N SER A 155 -20.99 17.97 -13.33
CA SER A 155 -20.70 18.83 -12.18
C SER A 155 -21.96 19.09 -11.34
N ILE A 156 -23.08 19.42 -11.99
CA ILE A 156 -24.38 19.61 -11.32
C ILE A 156 -24.86 18.30 -10.68
N PHE A 157 -24.73 17.17 -11.38
CA PHE A 157 -25.09 15.86 -10.85
C PHE A 157 -24.26 15.51 -9.60
N LEU A 158 -22.93 15.67 -9.65
CA LEU A 158 -22.07 15.39 -8.50
C LEU A 158 -22.38 16.32 -7.32
N LEU A 159 -22.56 17.63 -7.57
CA LEU A 159 -22.88 18.60 -6.53
C LEU A 159 -24.26 18.35 -5.89
N LEU A 160 -25.31 18.09 -6.69
CA LEU A 160 -26.68 17.94 -6.20
C LEU A 160 -27.00 16.54 -5.69
N CYS A 161 -26.43 15.49 -6.27
CA CYS A 161 -26.71 14.11 -5.88
C CYS A 161 -25.72 13.62 -4.83
N VAL A 162 -24.41 13.77 -5.05
CA VAL A 162 -23.38 13.26 -4.14
C VAL A 162 -23.18 14.23 -2.99
N GLU A 163 -22.68 15.45 -3.26
CA GLU A 163 -22.27 16.37 -2.18
C GLU A 163 -23.45 16.80 -1.31
N ARG A 164 -24.62 17.04 -1.89
CA ARG A 164 -25.83 17.34 -1.11
C ARG A 164 -26.27 16.16 -0.23
N SER A 165 -26.10 14.92 -0.70
CA SER A 165 -26.43 13.73 0.10
C SER A 165 -25.48 13.56 1.26
N GLU A 166 -24.18 13.82 1.06
CA GLU A 166 -23.16 13.83 2.11
C GLU A 166 -23.39 14.96 3.12
N CYS A 167 -23.64 16.18 2.64
CA CYS A 167 -23.96 17.33 3.48
C CYS A 167 -25.15 17.06 4.40
N ARG A 168 -26.20 16.41 3.87
CA ARG A 168 -27.39 16.04 4.66
C ARG A 168 -27.09 14.93 5.68
N GLY A 169 -26.18 14.02 5.36
CA GLY A 169 -25.79 12.91 6.23
C GLY A 169 -24.88 13.32 7.40
N GLU A 170 -23.92 14.22 7.16
CA GLU A 170 -22.94 14.65 8.18
C GLU A 170 -23.33 15.92 8.96
N GLY A 171 -24.20 16.73 8.36
CA GLY A 171 -24.55 18.08 8.82
C GLY A 171 -23.61 19.15 8.24
N VAL A 172 -24.17 20.33 7.95
CA VAL A 172 -23.50 21.43 7.22
C VAL A 172 -22.18 21.86 7.87
N ARG A 173 -22.17 22.07 9.19
CA ARG A 173 -20.98 22.55 9.92
C ARG A 173 -19.81 21.57 9.88
N ARG A 174 -20.09 20.27 10.05
CA ARG A 174 -19.05 19.23 10.05
C ARG A 174 -18.53 18.99 8.64
N TYR A 175 -19.43 19.00 7.65
CA TYR A 175 -19.09 18.81 6.25
C TYR A 175 -18.10 19.88 5.74
N PHE A 176 -18.38 21.18 5.98
CA PHE A 176 -17.51 22.28 5.54
C PHE A 176 -16.23 22.45 6.36
N SER A 177 -16.07 21.71 7.46
CA SER A 177 -14.80 21.67 8.20
C SER A 177 -13.73 20.82 7.50
N SER A 178 -14.13 19.95 6.55
CA SER A 178 -13.20 19.11 5.80
C SER A 178 -12.61 19.88 4.62
N PHE A 179 -11.28 19.93 4.55
CA PHE A 179 -10.55 20.56 3.46
C PHE A 179 -10.97 20.00 2.08
N TRP A 180 -11.05 18.67 1.97
CA TRP A 180 -11.39 17.96 0.73
C TRP A 180 -12.81 18.28 0.22
N ASN A 181 -13.77 18.41 1.13
CA ASN A 181 -15.14 18.74 0.75
C ASN A 181 -15.27 20.17 0.26
N TRP A 182 -14.53 21.10 0.88
CA TRP A 182 -14.54 22.50 0.47
C TRP A 182 -13.89 22.68 -0.90
N ILE A 183 -12.76 22.02 -1.19
CA ILE A 183 -12.12 22.06 -2.51
C ILE A 183 -12.99 21.36 -3.57
N GLY A 184 -13.69 20.28 -3.23
CA GLY A 184 -14.66 19.61 -4.10
C GLY A 184 -15.79 20.55 -4.51
N VAL A 185 -16.52 21.10 -3.54
CA VAL A 185 -17.64 22.04 -3.78
C VAL A 185 -17.18 23.27 -4.55
N THR A 186 -16.04 23.86 -4.18
CA THR A 186 -15.47 25.02 -4.88
C THR A 186 -15.14 24.70 -6.33
N THR A 187 -14.60 23.50 -6.61
CA THR A 187 -14.26 23.09 -7.97
C THR A 187 -15.50 22.86 -8.82
N TYR A 188 -16.52 22.18 -8.30
CA TYR A 188 -17.77 21.98 -9.03
C TYR A 188 -18.50 23.30 -9.30
N ALA A 189 -18.54 24.19 -8.32
CA ALA A 189 -19.08 25.54 -8.48
C ALA A 189 -18.30 26.35 -9.52
N ALA A 190 -16.96 26.28 -9.51
CA ALA A 190 -16.12 26.96 -10.48
C ALA A 190 -16.33 26.45 -11.92
N ILE A 191 -16.53 25.14 -12.12
CA ILE A 191 -16.90 24.56 -13.43
C ILE A 191 -18.28 25.06 -13.88
N ILE A 192 -19.25 25.18 -12.95
CA ILE A 192 -20.59 25.70 -13.27
C ILE A 192 -20.50 27.17 -13.67
N CYS A 193 -19.67 27.96 -13.00
CA CYS A 193 -19.45 29.38 -13.30
C CYS A 193 -18.58 29.61 -14.56
N SER A 194 -17.78 28.65 -15.01
CA SER A 194 -16.87 28.85 -16.15
C SER A 194 -17.62 29.04 -17.47
N ILE A 195 -18.75 28.36 -17.69
CA ILE A 195 -19.51 28.45 -18.95
C ILE A 195 -20.14 29.84 -19.15
N PRO A 196 -20.86 30.43 -18.17
CA PRO A 196 -21.32 31.81 -18.28
C PRO A 196 -20.19 32.82 -18.53
N LEU A 197 -19.03 32.62 -17.90
CA LEU A 197 -17.86 33.47 -18.11
C LEU A 197 -17.32 33.37 -19.55
N GLU A 198 -17.41 32.20 -20.19
CA GLU A 198 -17.04 32.01 -21.60
C GLU A 198 -17.95 32.81 -22.55
N PHE A 199 -19.23 32.99 -22.22
CA PHE A 199 -20.17 33.79 -23.03
C PHE A 199 -20.01 35.31 -22.87
N ILE A 200 -19.46 35.78 -21.75
CA ILE A 200 -19.29 37.22 -21.45
C ILE A 200 -17.91 37.75 -21.89
N SER A 201 -16.98 36.84 -22.23
CA SER A 201 -15.60 37.18 -22.58
C SER A 201 -15.48 37.77 -24.00
N PHE A 202 -15.95 39.01 -24.19
CA PHE A 202 -15.86 39.75 -25.46
C PHE A 202 -14.61 40.62 -25.60
N SER A 203 -13.79 40.76 -24.54
CA SER A 203 -12.59 41.60 -24.47
C SER A 203 -11.31 40.78 -24.28
N GLU A 204 -10.18 41.21 -24.85
CA GLU A 204 -8.85 40.60 -24.67
C GLU A 204 -8.48 40.40 -23.19
N LEU A 205 -8.79 41.38 -22.33
CA LEU A 205 -8.53 41.28 -20.89
C LEU A 205 -9.37 40.17 -20.25
N THR A 206 -10.64 40.06 -20.64
CA THR A 206 -11.55 39.02 -20.15
C THR A 206 -11.14 37.63 -20.63
N GLN A 207 -10.55 37.52 -21.81
CA GLN A 207 -10.01 36.28 -22.36
C GLN A 207 -8.76 35.78 -21.60
N GLN A 208 -7.85 36.69 -21.21
CA GLN A 208 -6.71 36.32 -20.37
C GLN A 208 -7.14 35.88 -18.96
N ALA A 209 -8.08 36.61 -18.35
CA ALA A 209 -8.64 36.24 -17.06
C ALA A 209 -9.35 34.88 -17.11
N ARG A 210 -10.16 34.64 -18.15
CA ARG A 210 -10.81 33.36 -18.42
C ARG A 210 -9.81 32.21 -18.51
N ASN A 211 -8.78 32.35 -19.34
CA ASN A 211 -7.77 31.28 -19.51
C ASN A 211 -7.06 30.98 -18.19
N SER A 212 -6.79 32.00 -17.37
CA SER A 212 -6.20 31.84 -16.04
C SER A 212 -7.11 31.06 -15.09
N VAL A 213 -8.41 31.39 -15.06
CA VAL A 213 -9.41 30.68 -14.25
C VAL A 213 -9.56 29.22 -14.70
N LEU A 214 -9.64 28.97 -16.01
CA LEU A 214 -9.72 27.61 -16.56
C LEU A 214 -8.49 26.76 -16.18
N ALA A 215 -7.29 27.35 -16.23
CA ALA A 215 -6.06 26.66 -15.82
C ALA A 215 -6.08 26.27 -14.34
N LEU A 216 -6.53 27.17 -13.46
CA LEU A 216 -6.67 26.90 -12.03
C LEU A 216 -7.70 25.79 -11.75
N ILE A 217 -8.84 25.81 -12.45
CA ILE A 217 -9.88 24.77 -12.33
C ILE A 217 -9.31 23.40 -12.72
N ILE A 218 -8.55 23.30 -13.83
CA ILE A 218 -7.92 22.03 -14.24
C ILE A 218 -7.05 21.46 -13.12
N VAL A 219 -6.17 22.29 -12.56
CA VAL A 219 -5.25 21.84 -11.49
C VAL A 219 -6.04 21.39 -10.26
N CYS A 220 -7.05 22.16 -9.84
CA CYS A 220 -7.92 21.78 -8.71
C CYS A 220 -8.64 20.45 -8.96
N LEU A 221 -9.10 20.21 -10.20
CA LEU A 221 -9.77 18.98 -10.60
C LEU A 221 -8.81 17.77 -10.50
N TRP A 222 -7.57 17.90 -10.93
CA TRP A 222 -6.57 16.84 -10.75
C TRP A 222 -6.19 16.61 -9.29
N ILE A 223 -6.07 17.67 -8.48
CA ILE A 223 -5.79 17.54 -7.04
C ILE A 223 -6.94 16.84 -6.32
N ASN A 224 -8.20 17.15 -6.65
CA ASN A 224 -9.37 16.49 -6.08
C ASN A 224 -9.43 14.99 -6.41
N LEU A 225 -8.80 14.54 -7.50
CA LEU A 225 -8.67 13.10 -7.79
C LEU A 225 -7.91 12.36 -6.68
N LEU A 226 -6.99 13.03 -5.96
CA LEU A 226 -6.25 12.45 -4.84
C LEU A 226 -7.16 11.96 -3.72
N GLN A 227 -8.31 12.59 -3.50
CA GLN A 227 -9.30 12.14 -2.52
C GLN A 227 -9.81 10.72 -2.83
N PHE A 228 -10.00 10.40 -4.12
CA PHE A 228 -10.39 9.05 -4.54
C PHE A 228 -9.22 8.07 -4.44
N LEU A 229 -7.98 8.52 -4.67
CA LEU A 229 -6.79 7.70 -4.43
C LEU A 229 -6.61 7.38 -2.94
N GLN A 230 -7.02 8.28 -2.04
CA GLN A 230 -6.95 8.04 -0.59
C GLN A 230 -7.75 6.81 -0.16
N MET A 231 -8.82 6.46 -0.89
CA MET A 231 -9.62 5.26 -0.60
C MET A 231 -8.88 3.95 -0.85
N SER A 232 -7.83 3.98 -1.68
CA SER A 232 -6.94 2.84 -1.93
C SER A 232 -6.02 2.62 -0.75
N ARG A 233 -5.83 1.37 -0.32
CA ARG A 233 -4.99 1.05 0.86
C ARG A 233 -3.55 1.51 0.69
N ASN A 234 -2.96 1.31 -0.49
CA ASN A 234 -1.55 1.63 -0.74
C ASN A 234 -1.36 3.13 -1.02
N SER A 235 -2.24 3.71 -1.82
CA SER A 235 -2.16 5.14 -2.19
C SER A 235 -2.58 6.03 -1.03
N GLY A 236 -3.57 5.62 -0.24
CA GLY A 236 -3.99 6.33 0.98
C GLY A 236 -2.90 6.43 2.03
N LEU A 237 -2.07 5.38 2.18
CA LEU A 237 -0.89 5.44 3.05
C LEU A 237 0.12 6.50 2.56
N ILE A 238 0.41 6.52 1.27
CA ILE A 238 1.32 7.52 0.68
C ILE A 238 0.79 8.93 0.89
N ILE A 239 -0.51 9.15 0.66
CA ILE A 239 -1.15 10.46 0.84
C ILE A 239 -1.13 10.87 2.32
N ALA A 240 -1.41 9.95 3.26
CA ALA A 240 -1.33 10.22 4.69
C ALA A 240 0.08 10.66 5.11
N MET A 241 1.12 9.96 4.64
CA MET A 241 2.51 10.36 4.88
C MET A 241 2.83 11.74 4.30
N MET A 242 2.36 12.04 3.08
CA MET A 242 2.55 13.36 2.46
C MET A 242 1.96 14.49 3.31
N VAL A 243 0.79 14.29 3.92
CA VAL A 243 0.16 15.30 4.78
C VAL A 243 1.03 15.64 5.99
N HIS A 244 1.67 14.65 6.62
CA HIS A 244 2.61 14.89 7.73
C HIS A 244 3.87 15.62 7.26
N MET A 245 4.36 15.27 6.08
CA MET A 245 5.53 15.89 5.45
C MET A 245 5.31 17.37 5.07
N VAL A 246 4.08 17.83 4.86
CA VAL A 246 3.78 19.25 4.59
C VAL A 246 4.31 20.16 5.70
N LYS A 247 4.32 19.70 6.96
CA LYS A 247 4.87 20.45 8.09
C LYS A 247 6.38 20.69 7.95
N ASP A 248 7.11 19.70 7.45
CA ASP A 248 8.55 19.79 7.24
C ASP A 248 8.88 20.69 6.05
N ILE A 249 8.07 20.61 5.00
CA ILE A 249 8.13 21.53 3.87
C ILE A 249 7.94 22.98 4.34
N TYR A 250 6.95 23.24 5.20
CA TYR A 250 6.72 24.58 5.74
C TYR A 250 7.91 25.10 6.57
N ARG A 251 8.47 24.25 7.45
CA ARG A 251 9.66 24.59 8.26
C ARG A 251 10.87 24.90 7.38
N PHE A 252 11.09 24.11 6.34
CA PHE A 252 12.13 24.36 5.34
C PHE A 252 11.92 25.69 4.61
N PHE A 253 10.70 25.97 4.13
CA PHE A 253 10.40 27.21 3.42
C PHE A 253 10.59 28.44 4.31
N LEU A 254 10.28 28.35 5.60
CA LEU A 254 10.55 29.42 6.55
C LEU A 254 12.06 29.70 6.64
N LEU A 255 12.88 28.67 6.81
CA LEU A 255 14.34 28.80 6.83
C LEU A 255 14.89 29.33 5.48
N TYR A 256 14.41 28.78 4.37
CA TYR A 256 14.83 29.15 3.03
C TYR A 256 14.43 30.59 2.67
N SER A 257 13.30 31.10 3.19
CA SER A 257 12.80 32.45 2.86
C SER A 257 13.80 33.57 3.15
N VAL A 258 14.62 33.43 4.20
CA VAL A 258 15.66 34.41 4.57
C VAL A 258 16.73 34.48 3.48
N PHE A 259 17.20 33.31 3.01
CA PHE A 259 18.17 33.22 1.92
C PHE A 259 17.54 33.67 0.60
N LEU A 260 16.32 33.23 0.31
CA LEU A 260 15.59 33.60 -0.88
C LEU A 260 15.47 35.11 -1.00
N LEU A 261 14.92 35.81 0.00
CA LEU A 261 14.78 37.26 -0.03
C LEU A 261 16.14 37.99 -0.10
N GLY A 262 17.13 37.53 0.65
CA GLY A 262 18.48 38.11 0.65
C GLY A 262 19.17 38.03 -0.71
N PHE A 263 19.20 36.84 -1.32
CA PHE A 263 19.80 36.63 -2.63
C PHE A 263 18.99 37.25 -3.77
N SER A 264 17.65 37.24 -3.69
CA SER A 264 16.81 37.94 -4.67
C SER A 264 17.07 39.44 -4.68
N GLY A 265 17.22 40.07 -3.51
CA GLY A 265 17.60 41.48 -3.42
C GLY A 265 19.01 41.74 -3.97
N ALA A 266 19.98 40.89 -3.62
CA ALA A 266 21.35 41.02 -4.10
C ALA A 266 21.45 40.89 -5.63
N PHE A 267 20.84 39.86 -6.23
CA PHE A 267 20.88 39.68 -7.68
C PHE A 267 20.04 40.72 -8.43
N TYR A 268 18.95 41.21 -7.83
CA TYR A 268 18.22 42.36 -8.39
C TYR A 268 19.12 43.61 -8.50
N LEU A 269 19.95 43.88 -7.48
CA LEU A 269 20.87 45.02 -7.50
C LEU A 269 22.07 44.81 -8.45
N LEU A 270 22.63 43.60 -8.49
CA LEU A 270 23.84 43.32 -9.28
C LEU A 270 23.55 43.07 -10.77
N LEU A 271 22.42 42.43 -11.08
CA LEU A 271 22.04 42.01 -12.42
C LEU A 271 20.80 42.77 -12.93
N GLY A 272 20.43 43.86 -12.26
CA GLY A 272 19.28 44.68 -12.60
C GLY A 272 19.30 45.11 -14.08
N GLY A 273 18.18 44.90 -14.76
CA GLY A 273 18.05 45.19 -16.20
C GLY A 273 18.44 44.04 -17.14
N THR A 274 18.90 42.90 -16.62
CA THR A 274 19.07 41.66 -17.40
C THR A 274 17.83 40.78 -17.33
N SER A 275 17.65 39.88 -18.31
CA SER A 275 16.48 39.02 -18.38
C SER A 275 16.37 38.11 -17.16
N GLY A 276 15.22 38.17 -16.47
CA GLY A 276 14.99 37.48 -15.20
C GLY A 276 15.28 38.33 -13.95
N TYR A 277 15.94 39.48 -14.08
CA TYR A 277 16.27 40.38 -12.95
C TYR A 277 15.75 41.82 -13.15
N GLU A 278 14.83 42.02 -14.10
CA GLU A 278 14.24 43.32 -14.43
C GLU A 278 13.47 43.96 -13.26
N THR A 279 12.77 43.14 -12.47
CA THR A 279 12.02 43.56 -11.29
C THR A 279 12.42 42.70 -10.10
N PHE A 280 12.11 43.17 -8.89
CA PHE A 280 12.31 42.35 -7.70
C PHE A 280 11.51 41.04 -7.76
N THR A 281 10.28 41.08 -8.28
CA THR A 281 9.42 39.88 -8.42
C THR A 281 9.99 38.86 -9.39
N THR A 282 10.50 39.30 -10.55
CA THR A 282 11.14 38.39 -11.50
C THR A 282 12.42 37.81 -10.92
N SER A 283 13.24 38.64 -10.25
CA SER A 283 14.44 38.19 -9.54
C SER A 283 14.11 37.16 -8.45
N PHE A 284 13.01 37.37 -7.71
CA PHE A 284 12.52 36.45 -6.70
C PHE A 284 12.16 35.09 -7.29
N ILE A 285 11.41 35.07 -8.40
CA ILE A 285 11.06 33.84 -9.10
C ILE A 285 12.32 33.15 -9.64
N THR A 286 13.24 33.88 -10.24
CA THR A 286 14.48 33.31 -10.79
C THR A 286 15.34 32.67 -9.71
N VAL A 287 15.53 33.32 -8.55
CA VAL A 287 16.27 32.73 -7.42
C VAL A 287 15.53 31.54 -6.81
N TYR A 288 14.20 31.59 -6.75
CA TYR A 288 13.41 30.43 -6.33
C TYR A 288 13.64 29.23 -7.27
N LEU A 289 13.66 29.44 -8.59
CA LEU A 289 13.90 28.40 -9.58
C LEU A 289 15.33 27.83 -9.52
N MET A 290 16.32 28.63 -9.10
CA MET A 290 17.69 28.14 -8.87
C MET A 290 17.76 27.02 -7.83
N LEU A 291 16.86 27.00 -6.84
CA LEU A 291 16.78 25.91 -5.85
C LEU A 291 16.63 24.53 -6.52
N TYR A 292 15.95 24.48 -7.67
CA TYR A 292 15.71 23.25 -8.43
C TYR A 292 16.73 23.03 -9.56
N GLY A 293 17.84 23.76 -9.55
CA GLY A 293 18.91 23.65 -10.56
C GLY A 293 18.63 24.39 -11.87
N GLN A 294 17.57 25.19 -11.96
CA GLN A 294 17.34 26.06 -13.11
C GLN A 294 18.14 27.36 -12.97
N LEU A 295 19.36 27.36 -13.52
CA LEU A 295 20.27 28.51 -13.50
C LEU A 295 20.64 28.94 -14.93
N THR A 296 20.34 30.19 -15.27
CA THR A 296 20.81 30.81 -16.52
C THR A 296 22.14 31.53 -16.27
N TYR A 297 23.27 30.86 -16.54
CA TYR A 297 24.60 31.40 -16.26
C TYR A 297 25.00 32.56 -17.19
N ASP A 298 24.39 32.70 -18.36
CA ASP A 298 24.74 33.76 -19.32
C ASP A 298 24.65 35.17 -18.71
N ASN A 299 23.61 35.42 -17.89
CA ASN A 299 23.45 36.67 -17.16
C ASN A 299 24.62 36.99 -16.20
N PHE A 300 25.21 35.95 -15.58
CA PHE A 300 26.34 36.09 -14.67
C PHE A 300 27.67 36.23 -15.40
N LYS A 301 27.79 35.60 -16.57
CA LYS A 301 28.96 35.68 -17.44
C LYS A 301 29.12 37.06 -18.08
N ASP A 302 28.01 37.68 -18.46
CA ASP A 302 28.00 38.98 -19.16
C ASP A 302 28.22 40.18 -18.24
N ALA A 303 28.19 39.96 -16.91
CA ALA A 303 28.56 40.97 -15.92
C ALA A 303 30.03 41.39 -16.09
N LYS A 304 30.33 42.68 -15.89
CA LYS A 304 31.68 43.25 -16.07
C LYS A 304 32.24 43.84 -14.77
N GLY A 305 33.56 43.82 -14.64
CA GLY A 305 34.27 44.46 -13.52
C GLY A 305 33.97 43.82 -12.17
N TYR A 306 33.88 44.62 -11.11
CA TYR A 306 33.61 44.16 -9.75
C TYR A 306 32.27 43.42 -9.62
N THR A 307 31.27 43.79 -10.41
CA THR A 307 29.97 43.12 -10.43
C THR A 307 30.09 41.65 -10.82
N TRP A 308 31.01 41.31 -11.75
CA TRP A 308 31.26 39.91 -12.13
C TRP A 308 31.78 39.09 -10.95
N TYR A 309 32.79 39.60 -10.24
CA TYR A 309 33.37 38.89 -9.09
C TYR A 309 32.33 38.70 -7.98
N THR A 310 31.60 39.77 -7.63
CA THR A 310 30.60 39.72 -6.56
C THR A 310 29.39 38.85 -6.92
N SER A 311 28.89 38.91 -8.16
CA SER A 311 27.74 38.11 -8.59
C SER A 311 28.07 36.62 -8.66
N ASN A 312 29.24 36.26 -9.20
CA ASN A 312 29.70 34.86 -9.26
C ASN A 312 30.02 34.31 -7.87
N PHE A 313 30.60 35.12 -6.98
CA PHE A 313 30.81 34.74 -5.59
C PHE A 313 29.48 34.48 -4.88
N LEU A 314 28.52 35.41 -4.96
CA LEU A 314 27.19 35.24 -4.36
C LEU A 314 26.43 34.06 -4.95
N LEU A 315 26.57 33.80 -6.25
CA LEU A 315 26.00 32.64 -6.92
C LEU A 315 26.57 31.34 -6.34
N LEU A 316 27.90 31.24 -6.18
CA LEU A 316 28.53 30.06 -5.60
C LEU A 316 28.06 29.84 -4.14
N VAL A 317 27.98 30.92 -3.34
CA VAL A 317 27.47 30.85 -1.96
C VAL A 317 25.99 30.45 -1.94
N HIS A 318 25.17 30.96 -2.86
CA HIS A 318 23.76 30.55 -2.98
C HIS A 318 23.63 29.07 -3.31
N LEU A 319 24.38 28.57 -4.31
CA LEU A 319 24.35 27.14 -4.67
C LEU A 319 24.81 26.25 -3.51
N LEU A 320 25.87 26.64 -2.81
CA LEU A 320 26.37 25.88 -1.67
C LEU A 320 25.35 25.88 -0.52
N SER A 321 24.82 27.04 -0.15
CA SER A 321 23.88 27.14 0.98
C SER A 321 22.50 26.56 0.65
N ALA A 322 21.86 26.99 -0.43
CA ALA A 322 20.48 26.61 -0.76
C ALA A 322 20.39 25.19 -1.35
N VAL A 323 21.19 24.89 -2.37
CA VAL A 323 21.08 23.62 -3.11
C VAL A 323 21.83 22.51 -2.39
N VAL A 324 23.08 22.74 -1.94
CA VAL A 324 23.87 21.67 -1.31
C VAL A 324 23.49 21.48 0.16
N VAL A 325 23.31 22.55 0.93
CA VAL A 325 23.03 22.40 2.37
C VAL A 325 21.52 22.30 2.65
N LEU A 326 20.74 23.33 2.31
CA LEU A 326 19.33 23.41 2.70
C LEU A 326 18.47 22.32 2.04
N LEU A 327 18.64 22.04 0.74
CA LEU A 327 17.89 20.98 0.06
C LEU A 327 18.21 19.59 0.64
N ASN A 328 19.48 19.31 0.97
CA ASN A 328 19.87 18.05 1.60
C ASN A 328 19.32 17.93 3.02
N ILE A 329 19.24 19.02 3.77
CA ILE A 329 18.57 19.04 5.08
C ILE A 329 17.07 18.75 4.91
N LEU A 330 16.40 19.31 3.90
CA LEU A 330 14.99 18.98 3.61
C LEU A 330 14.80 17.49 3.33
N ILE A 331 15.64 16.91 2.46
CA ILE A 331 15.56 15.48 2.13
C ILE A 331 15.82 14.63 3.37
N ALA A 332 16.78 14.99 4.22
CA ALA A 332 17.07 14.28 5.45
C ALA A 332 15.89 14.34 6.44
N MET A 333 15.31 15.52 6.67
CA MET A 333 14.12 15.68 7.52
C MET A 333 12.93 14.88 6.99
N MET A 334 12.70 14.91 5.68
CA MET A 334 11.64 14.14 5.03
C MET A 334 11.86 12.63 5.22
N ALA A 335 13.10 12.15 5.09
CA ALA A 335 13.43 10.74 5.30
C ALA A 335 13.23 10.29 6.76
N THR A 336 13.60 11.13 7.75
CA THR A 336 13.36 10.83 9.17
C THR A 336 11.87 10.81 9.49
N THR A 337 11.11 11.80 9.04
CA THR A 337 9.66 11.86 9.27
C THR A 337 8.95 10.67 8.59
N TYR A 338 9.38 10.27 7.40
CA TYR A 338 8.85 9.08 6.73
C TYR A 338 9.00 7.82 7.59
N ALA A 339 10.16 7.62 8.22
CA ALA A 339 10.42 6.48 9.08
C ALA A 339 9.64 6.54 10.41
N GLU A 340 9.56 7.71 11.02
CA GLU A 340 8.86 7.92 12.31
C GLU A 340 7.34 7.79 12.18
N VAL A 341 6.78 8.28 11.07
CA VAL A 341 5.34 8.40 10.89
C VAL A 341 4.73 7.21 10.15
N TRP A 342 5.53 6.25 9.66
CA TRP A 342 5.02 5.10 8.91
C TRP A 342 3.89 4.35 9.64
N ASP A 343 4.10 3.96 10.90
CA ASP A 343 3.11 3.21 11.68
C ASP A 343 1.87 4.05 11.99
N ALA A 344 2.06 5.34 12.29
CA ALA A 344 0.97 6.28 12.50
C ALA A 344 0.18 6.55 11.21
N ALA A 345 0.84 6.58 10.06
CA ALA A 345 0.21 6.75 8.76
C ALA A 345 -0.58 5.50 8.34
N GLU A 346 -0.13 4.28 8.68
CA GLU A 346 -0.94 3.07 8.49
C GLU A 346 -2.20 3.11 9.34
N ALA A 347 -2.06 3.57 10.58
CA ALA A 347 -3.17 3.82 11.48
C ALA A 347 -4.20 4.81 10.93
N GLU A 348 -3.74 5.98 10.51
CA GLU A 348 -4.58 7.03 9.93
C GLU A 348 -5.18 6.62 8.59
N ALA A 349 -4.45 5.89 7.74
CA ALA A 349 -4.98 5.40 6.46
C ALA A 349 -6.13 4.41 6.67
N LEU A 350 -6.00 3.50 7.66
CA LEU A 350 -7.08 2.57 8.01
C LEU A 350 -8.29 3.31 8.60
N GLN A 351 -8.05 4.30 9.45
CA GLN A 351 -9.09 5.15 10.01
C GLN A 351 -9.80 5.96 8.92
N SER A 352 -9.06 6.59 8.00
CA SER A 352 -9.58 7.33 6.86
C SER A 352 -10.45 6.45 5.96
N HIS A 353 -10.02 5.21 5.71
CA HIS A 353 -10.82 4.24 4.97
C HIS A 353 -12.13 3.89 5.70
N ALA A 354 -12.09 3.68 7.01
CA ALA A 354 -13.29 3.44 7.81
C ALA A 354 -14.24 4.66 7.82
N GLN A 355 -13.69 5.86 7.97
CA GLN A 355 -14.44 7.12 7.90
C GLN A 355 -15.12 7.27 6.53
N ALA A 356 -14.41 7.00 5.43
CA ALA A 356 -14.98 7.04 4.09
C ALA A 356 -16.15 6.06 3.91
N ILE A 357 -16.05 4.83 4.44
CA ILE A 357 -17.18 3.88 4.41
C ILE A 357 -18.38 4.41 5.21
N VAL A 358 -18.13 4.99 6.38
CA VAL A 358 -19.18 5.60 7.22
C VAL A 358 -19.82 6.81 6.52
N ARG A 359 -19.03 7.63 5.81
CA ARG A 359 -19.53 8.75 4.98
C ARG A 359 -20.49 8.25 3.90
N LEU A 360 -20.08 7.24 3.14
CA LEU A 360 -20.92 6.61 2.11
C LEU A 360 -22.20 6.01 2.72
N GLU A 361 -22.12 5.44 3.93
CA GLU A 361 -23.29 4.92 4.64
C GLU A 361 -24.26 6.03 5.09
N LYS A 362 -23.74 7.18 5.52
CA LYS A 362 -24.53 8.38 5.87
C LYS A 362 -25.22 8.98 4.64
N ALA A 363 -24.60 8.88 3.45
CA ALA A 363 -25.19 9.34 2.18
C ALA A 363 -26.36 8.46 1.69
N LEU A 364 -26.39 7.17 2.09
CA LEU A 364 -27.47 6.25 1.73
C LEU A 364 -28.83 6.67 2.32
N THR A 365 -29.88 6.50 1.51
CA THR A 365 -31.25 6.63 2.02
C THR A 365 -31.60 5.46 2.96
N PRO A 366 -32.47 5.66 3.97
CA PRO A 366 -32.84 4.59 4.91
C PRO A 366 -33.42 3.35 4.24
N LYS A 367 -34.15 3.52 3.12
CA LYS A 367 -34.72 2.43 2.33
C LYS A 367 -33.63 1.55 1.72
N VAL A 368 -32.65 2.15 1.04
CA VAL A 368 -31.54 1.42 0.40
C VAL A 368 -30.65 0.77 1.45
N ARG A 369 -30.38 1.44 2.58
CA ARG A 369 -29.65 0.83 3.70
C ARG A 369 -30.33 -0.44 4.20
N ARG A 370 -31.65 -0.39 4.40
CA ARG A 370 -32.45 -1.56 4.82
C ARG A 370 -32.40 -2.67 3.79
N GLU A 371 -32.53 -2.37 2.51
CA GLU A 371 -32.42 -3.35 1.42
C GLU A 371 -31.06 -4.05 1.42
N LYS A 372 -29.96 -3.30 1.50
CA LYS A 372 -28.60 -3.87 1.56
C LYS A 372 -28.34 -4.69 2.82
N PHE A 373 -28.88 -4.26 3.96
CA PHE A 373 -28.84 -5.06 5.18
C PHE A 373 -29.62 -6.37 5.04
N LEU A 374 -30.81 -6.31 4.42
CA LEU A 374 -31.62 -7.50 4.15
C LEU A 374 -30.97 -8.42 3.12
N GLU A 375 -30.29 -7.92 2.09
CA GLU A 375 -29.49 -8.74 1.16
C GLU A 375 -28.41 -9.53 1.91
N LEU A 376 -27.70 -8.91 2.86
CA LEU A 376 -26.69 -9.59 3.67
C LEU A 376 -27.26 -10.70 4.58
N LEU A 377 -28.54 -10.61 4.94
CA LEU A 377 -29.28 -11.61 5.72
C LEU A 377 -29.98 -12.67 4.85
N ALA A 378 -30.58 -12.26 3.73
CA ALA A 378 -31.52 -13.06 2.94
C ALA A 378 -30.84 -14.17 2.14
N VAL A 379 -29.55 -14.01 1.81
CA VAL A 379 -28.85 -15.08 1.09
C VAL A 379 -28.58 -16.32 1.95
N SER A 380 -28.89 -16.31 3.25
CA SER A 380 -28.92 -17.55 4.04
C SER A 380 -30.20 -18.39 3.83
N LYS A 381 -31.36 -17.75 3.61
CA LYS A 381 -32.63 -18.47 3.45
C LYS A 381 -32.73 -19.26 2.15
N SER A 382 -32.04 -18.83 1.09
CA SER A 382 -32.10 -19.52 -0.21
C SER A 382 -31.39 -20.88 -0.24
N LYS A 383 -30.48 -21.18 0.70
CA LYS A 383 -29.78 -22.48 0.76
C LYS A 383 -30.32 -23.48 1.80
N ALA A 384 -31.24 -23.06 2.67
CA ALA A 384 -31.96 -23.99 3.54
C ALA A 384 -32.95 -24.88 2.76
N GLY A 385 -33.48 -24.37 1.64
CA GLY A 385 -34.40 -25.12 0.77
C GLY A 385 -33.73 -26.06 -0.23
N THR A 386 -32.46 -25.80 -0.64
CA THR A 386 -31.77 -26.60 -1.67
C THR A 386 -30.78 -27.62 -1.10
N ARG A 387 -30.55 -27.64 0.21
CA ARG A 387 -29.76 -28.71 0.86
C ARG A 387 -30.57 -29.96 1.23
N SER A 388 -31.90 -29.95 1.12
CA SER A 388 -32.70 -31.11 1.52
C SER A 388 -32.88 -32.19 0.43
N THR A 389 -32.58 -31.93 -0.85
CA THR A 389 -32.76 -32.97 -1.89
C THR A 389 -31.56 -33.91 -2.01
N ARG A 390 -30.34 -33.46 -1.70
CA ARG A 390 -29.15 -34.33 -1.76
C ARG A 390 -28.94 -35.16 -0.49
N GLU A 391 -29.53 -34.75 0.64
CA GLU A 391 -29.54 -35.53 1.87
C GLU A 391 -30.77 -36.45 1.97
N ARG A 392 -31.92 -36.13 1.33
CA ARG A 392 -33.05 -37.06 1.22
C ARG A 392 -32.77 -38.32 0.40
N GLN A 393 -31.81 -38.30 -0.52
CA GLN A 393 -31.43 -39.52 -1.25
C GLN A 393 -30.51 -40.46 -0.45
N TYR A 394 -29.98 -40.01 0.70
CA TYR A 394 -29.21 -40.86 1.62
C TYR A 394 -29.97 -41.24 2.89
N THR A 395 -31.12 -40.60 3.18
CA THR A 395 -31.97 -40.96 4.33
C THR A 395 -33.20 -41.80 3.97
N VAL A 396 -33.46 -42.11 2.69
CA VAL A 396 -34.56 -43.02 2.29
C VAL A 396 -34.11 -44.49 2.20
N GLN A 397 -32.83 -44.81 2.42
CA GLN A 397 -32.33 -46.19 2.35
C GLN A 397 -31.97 -46.82 3.71
N LYS A 398 -32.36 -46.21 4.83
CA LYS A 398 -32.00 -46.79 6.13
C LYS A 398 -33.02 -46.50 7.22
N GLU A 399 -34.14 -47.21 7.17
CA GLU A 399 -34.81 -47.77 8.35
C GLU A 399 -35.89 -48.75 7.89
N GLU A 400 -35.57 -50.04 7.95
CA GLU A 400 -36.50 -51.14 8.23
C GLU A 400 -35.64 -52.32 8.72
N GLU A 401 -35.69 -52.61 10.02
CA GLU A 401 -35.24 -53.90 10.59
C GLU A 401 -36.35 -54.94 10.35
N PRO A 402 -35.99 -56.21 10.12
CA PRO A 402 -36.02 -57.16 11.23
C PRO A 402 -34.81 -58.13 11.31
N GLN A 403 -34.42 -58.38 12.57
CA GLN A 403 -33.84 -59.55 13.24
C GLN A 403 -33.08 -60.70 12.53
N GLU A 404 -32.06 -61.14 13.29
CA GLU A 404 -31.52 -62.50 13.50
C GLU A 404 -30.38 -63.06 12.61
N ASP A 405 -29.28 -63.37 13.33
CA ASP A 405 -28.34 -64.48 13.17
C ASP A 405 -27.46 -64.61 11.92
N LEU A 406 -26.45 -63.73 11.77
CA LEU A 406 -25.25 -64.06 10.97
C LEU A 406 -23.98 -63.23 11.32
N SER A 407 -23.96 -62.52 12.47
CA SER A 407 -22.98 -61.43 12.70
C SER A 407 -21.67 -61.79 13.42
N VAL A 408 -21.49 -63.02 13.89
CA VAL A 408 -20.26 -63.39 14.65
C VAL A 408 -19.12 -63.79 13.71
N SER A 409 -19.39 -64.62 12.69
CA SER A 409 -18.35 -65.10 11.75
C SER A 409 -17.77 -63.99 10.85
N ALA A 410 -18.61 -63.06 10.37
CA ALA A 410 -18.16 -61.96 9.52
C ALA A 410 -17.32 -60.90 10.29
N ARG A 411 -17.53 -60.75 11.60
CA ARG A 411 -16.75 -59.84 12.45
C ARG A 411 -15.37 -60.40 12.77
N GLU A 412 -15.24 -61.72 12.90
CA GLU A 412 -13.96 -62.39 13.08
C GLU A 412 -13.09 -62.35 11.82
N ALA A 413 -13.67 -62.61 10.65
CA ALA A 413 -12.97 -62.50 9.37
C ALA A 413 -12.47 -61.07 9.09
N ARG A 414 -13.24 -60.06 9.48
CA ARG A 414 -12.86 -58.64 9.31
C ARG A 414 -11.76 -58.21 10.28
N ARG A 415 -11.76 -58.73 11.52
CA ARG A 415 -10.66 -58.51 12.48
C ARG A 415 -9.36 -59.18 12.02
N GLN A 416 -9.42 -60.41 11.51
CA GLN A 416 -8.23 -61.10 10.99
C GLN A 416 -7.60 -60.38 9.80
N ASN A 417 -8.42 -59.85 8.87
CA ASN A 417 -7.93 -59.09 7.72
C ASN A 417 -7.28 -57.75 8.10
N ILE A 418 -7.76 -57.09 9.16
CA ILE A 418 -7.15 -55.85 9.68
C ILE A 418 -5.80 -56.16 10.35
N ILE A 419 -5.72 -57.23 11.14
CA ILE A 419 -4.47 -57.65 11.80
C ILE A 419 -3.42 -58.05 10.76
N LEU A 420 -3.80 -58.79 9.71
CA LEU A 420 -2.91 -59.11 8.58
C LEU A 420 -2.45 -57.86 7.82
N GLY A 421 -3.35 -56.87 7.63
CA GLY A 421 -3.00 -55.59 7.01
C GLY A 421 -2.00 -54.78 7.83
N VAL A 422 -2.16 -54.76 9.16
CA VAL A 422 -1.26 -54.06 10.08
C VAL A 422 0.10 -54.77 10.19
N ALA A 423 0.12 -56.10 10.25
CA ALA A 423 1.34 -56.89 10.26
C ALA A 423 2.18 -56.71 8.98
N LYS A 424 1.52 -56.65 7.81
CA LYS A 424 2.17 -56.39 6.51
C LYS A 424 2.78 -54.99 6.43
N LYS A 425 2.16 -54.01 7.11
CA LYS A 425 2.63 -52.61 7.18
C LYS A 425 3.80 -52.45 8.17
N MET A 426 3.77 -53.13 9.32
CA MET A 426 4.89 -53.15 10.26
C MET A 426 6.13 -53.85 9.69
N ARG A 427 5.97 -54.93 8.92
CA ARG A 427 7.10 -55.62 8.27
C ARG A 427 7.86 -54.68 7.30
N LYS A 428 7.12 -53.81 6.60
CA LYS A 428 7.66 -52.80 5.67
C LYS A 428 8.38 -51.64 6.34
N ILE A 429 8.06 -51.34 7.61
CA ILE A 429 8.74 -50.31 8.41
C ILE A 429 10.02 -50.88 9.03
N SER A 430 10.04 -52.18 9.38
CA SER A 430 11.26 -52.84 9.88
C SER A 430 12.35 -53.02 8.80
N SER A 431 11.97 -53.14 7.51
CA SER A 431 12.92 -53.28 6.40
C SER A 431 13.58 -51.96 5.98
N VAL A 432 12.99 -50.81 6.33
CA VAL A 432 13.54 -49.47 6.04
C VAL A 432 14.56 -49.03 7.11
N ASN A 433 14.49 -49.59 8.33
CA ASN A 433 15.50 -49.34 9.35
C ASN A 433 16.77 -50.19 9.19
N LYS A 434 16.71 -51.37 8.54
CA LYS A 434 17.90 -52.18 8.24
C LYS A 434 18.76 -51.63 7.10
N SER A 435 18.19 -50.86 6.16
CA SER A 435 18.94 -50.23 5.04
C SER A 435 19.64 -48.92 5.43
N SER A 436 19.21 -48.29 6.51
CA SER A 436 19.80 -47.05 7.05
C SER A 436 21.02 -47.30 7.93
N GLN A 437 21.14 -48.49 8.53
CA GLN A 437 22.26 -48.88 9.39
C GLN A 437 23.43 -49.53 8.62
N ALA A 438 23.22 -49.98 7.39
CA ALA A 438 24.26 -50.53 6.52
C ALA A 438 24.99 -49.49 5.65
N ARG A 439 24.49 -48.25 5.56
CA ARG A 439 25.07 -47.17 4.74
C ARG A 439 26.11 -46.29 5.46
N ASN A 440 26.19 -46.37 6.80
CA ASN A 440 27.17 -45.59 7.57
C ASN A 440 28.48 -46.34 7.87
N SER A 441 28.64 -47.58 7.39
CA SER A 441 29.81 -48.44 7.63
C SER A 441 30.69 -48.66 6.39
N GLN A 442 30.46 -47.96 5.27
CA GLN A 442 31.31 -48.03 4.07
C GLN A 442 32.02 -46.71 3.72
N GLN A 443 31.96 -45.70 4.58
CA GLN A 443 32.66 -44.42 4.38
C GLN A 443 34.10 -44.43 4.91
N ASN A 444 34.73 -45.61 4.97
CA ASN A 444 36.13 -45.80 5.32
C ASN A 444 36.74 -46.97 4.54
N ARG A 445 37.08 -46.75 3.27
CA ARG A 445 38.14 -47.53 2.59
C ARG A 445 38.67 -46.80 1.34
N VAL A 446 39.95 -46.49 1.37
CA VAL A 446 40.80 -46.02 0.24
C VAL A 446 41.29 -47.25 -0.55
N VAL A 447 41.66 -47.11 -1.85
CA VAL A 447 42.61 -47.92 -2.72
C VAL A 447 42.11 -47.97 -4.20
N PRO A 448 42.95 -48.10 -5.27
CA PRO A 448 43.31 -47.00 -6.17
C PRO A 448 43.11 -47.33 -7.69
N VAL A 449 43.71 -46.52 -8.54
CA VAL A 449 43.79 -46.48 -10.02
C VAL A 449 44.21 -47.80 -10.71
N ALA A 450 43.63 -48.08 -11.89
CA ALA A 450 44.23 -48.84 -13.00
C ALA A 450 43.56 -48.54 -14.37
N GLU A 451 44.39 -48.57 -15.43
CA GLU A 451 44.19 -48.36 -16.88
C GLU A 451 43.17 -49.36 -17.51
N SER A 452 42.64 -49.25 -18.74
CA SER A 452 43.28 -48.94 -20.03
C SER A 452 42.26 -48.79 -21.20
N SER A 453 42.56 -47.84 -22.09
CA SER A 453 42.68 -47.91 -23.57
C SER A 453 41.51 -48.22 -24.56
N ASP A 454 41.53 -47.39 -25.63
CA ASP A 454 41.17 -47.59 -27.06
C ASP A 454 40.00 -46.71 -27.59
N GLU A 455 40.23 -45.51 -28.16
CA GLU A 455 40.54 -45.13 -29.59
C GLU A 455 39.27 -45.24 -30.52
N VAL A 456 38.76 -44.27 -31.31
CA VAL A 456 39.32 -43.37 -32.36
C VAL A 456 38.27 -42.27 -32.80
N ASP A 457 38.76 -41.04 -33.10
CA ASP A 457 38.37 -39.90 -34.03
C ASP A 457 36.90 -39.43 -34.28
N GLN A 458 36.51 -38.15 -34.51
CA GLN A 458 37.05 -36.77 -34.67
C GLN A 458 35.82 -35.79 -34.79
N PRO A 459 35.93 -34.45 -35.04
CA PRO A 459 36.36 -33.36 -34.16
C PRO A 459 35.25 -32.28 -33.90
N GLY A 460 35.44 -31.40 -32.91
CA GLY A 460 34.89 -30.03 -32.96
C GLY A 460 34.07 -29.51 -31.77
N GLN A 461 34.50 -28.33 -31.30
CA GLN A 461 33.82 -27.29 -30.50
C GLN A 461 33.86 -27.35 -28.95
N ASP A 462 34.81 -26.56 -28.45
CA ASP A 462 34.93 -26.03 -27.10
C ASP A 462 33.65 -25.33 -26.59
N TYR A 463 33.16 -25.76 -25.43
CA TYR A 463 32.37 -24.93 -24.51
C TYR A 463 32.80 -25.22 -23.06
N PRO A 464 32.92 -24.19 -22.20
CA PRO A 464 33.41 -24.34 -20.82
C PRO A 464 32.43 -25.10 -19.91
N PRO A 465 32.90 -25.71 -18.80
CA PRO A 465 32.10 -26.63 -18.00
C PRO A 465 30.91 -25.94 -17.29
N LYS A 466 29.73 -26.54 -17.41
CA LYS A 466 28.48 -26.10 -16.79
C LYS A 466 28.57 -26.17 -15.26
N LEU A 467 28.52 -25.02 -14.60
CA LEU A 467 28.20 -24.89 -13.18
C LEU A 467 26.84 -25.56 -12.89
N LYS A 468 26.82 -26.51 -11.95
CA LYS A 468 25.57 -27.10 -11.42
C LYS A 468 24.72 -26.02 -10.76
N TYR A 469 23.68 -25.57 -11.46
CA TYR A 469 22.61 -24.75 -10.92
C TYR A 469 21.75 -25.57 -9.92
N ILE A 470 22.09 -25.52 -8.64
CA ILE A 470 21.17 -25.90 -7.55
C ILE A 470 20.50 -24.62 -7.05
N ALA A 471 19.56 -24.05 -7.82
CA ALA A 471 18.77 -22.90 -7.37
C ALA A 471 17.45 -22.66 -8.15
N ARG A 472 16.91 -23.65 -8.88
CA ARG A 472 15.71 -23.45 -9.73
C ARG A 472 14.45 -24.24 -9.34
N GLN A 473 14.51 -25.09 -8.33
CA GLN A 473 13.36 -25.89 -7.89
C GLN A 473 12.54 -25.22 -6.77
N ALA A 474 13.16 -24.42 -5.90
CA ALA A 474 12.46 -23.71 -4.83
C ALA A 474 11.56 -22.58 -5.36
N SER A 475 11.96 -21.89 -6.44
CA SER A 475 11.17 -20.81 -7.04
C SER A 475 9.94 -21.30 -7.81
N ARG A 476 10.00 -22.48 -8.45
CA ARG A 476 8.82 -23.06 -9.12
C ARG A 476 7.79 -23.57 -8.12
N PHE A 477 8.20 -24.13 -6.99
CA PHE A 477 7.26 -24.53 -5.93
C PHE A 477 6.61 -23.30 -5.28
N ALA A 478 7.39 -22.27 -4.96
CA ALA A 478 6.88 -21.04 -4.35
C ALA A 478 5.97 -20.23 -5.30
N VAL A 479 6.29 -20.17 -6.60
CA VAL A 479 5.44 -19.50 -7.60
C VAL A 479 4.16 -20.30 -7.90
N HIS A 480 4.21 -21.63 -7.82
CA HIS A 480 3.03 -22.48 -8.02
C HIS A 480 2.10 -22.49 -6.79
N GLU A 481 2.64 -22.39 -5.57
CA GLU A 481 1.86 -22.16 -4.34
C GLU A 481 1.28 -20.74 -4.32
N LEU A 482 2.06 -19.70 -4.65
CA LEU A 482 1.52 -18.34 -4.75
C LEU A 482 0.45 -18.23 -5.84
N ALA A 483 0.61 -18.92 -6.97
CA ALA A 483 -0.39 -18.93 -8.03
C ALA A 483 -1.65 -19.72 -7.61
N GLN A 484 -1.51 -20.82 -6.87
CA GLN A 484 -2.64 -21.54 -6.29
C GLN A 484 -3.35 -20.71 -5.21
N ASP A 485 -2.62 -19.97 -4.39
CA ASP A 485 -3.18 -19.06 -3.39
C ASP A 485 -3.84 -17.84 -4.04
N VAL A 486 -3.26 -17.27 -5.10
CA VAL A 486 -3.89 -16.17 -5.85
C VAL A 486 -5.10 -16.65 -6.65
N VAL A 487 -5.10 -17.88 -7.16
CA VAL A 487 -6.26 -18.49 -7.84
C VAL A 487 -7.32 -18.93 -6.83
N ALA A 488 -6.95 -19.44 -5.67
CA ALA A 488 -7.88 -19.80 -4.58
C ALA A 488 -8.46 -18.54 -3.91
N LEU A 489 -7.66 -17.49 -3.74
CA LEU A 489 -8.09 -16.17 -3.26
C LEU A 489 -8.96 -15.49 -4.32
N ASN A 490 -8.62 -15.54 -5.61
CA ASN A 490 -9.49 -15.05 -6.69
C ASN A 490 -10.77 -15.89 -6.83
N ALA A 491 -10.73 -17.20 -6.58
CA ALA A 491 -11.90 -18.08 -6.58
C ALA A 491 -12.78 -17.88 -5.32
N ALA A 492 -12.19 -17.49 -4.19
CA ALA A 492 -12.89 -17.05 -2.99
C ALA A 492 -13.45 -15.62 -3.13
N MET A 493 -12.74 -14.72 -3.83
CA MET A 493 -13.15 -13.35 -4.12
C MET A 493 -14.18 -13.22 -5.25
N LYS A 494 -14.35 -14.26 -6.09
CA LYS A 494 -15.37 -14.32 -7.16
C LYS A 494 -16.74 -14.83 -6.69
N LYS A 495 -16.85 -15.41 -5.49
CA LYS A 495 -18.15 -15.84 -4.95
C LYS A 495 -18.79 -14.67 -4.19
N PRO A 496 -20.06 -14.33 -4.46
CA PRO A 496 -20.69 -13.23 -3.73
C PRO A 496 -20.70 -13.54 -2.24
N VAL A 497 -20.51 -12.51 -1.42
CA VAL A 497 -20.26 -12.67 0.02
C VAL A 497 -21.58 -13.01 0.71
N TYR A 498 -21.88 -14.30 0.81
CA TYR A 498 -23.15 -14.80 1.32
C TYR A 498 -23.07 -15.09 2.83
N SER A 499 -24.14 -14.83 3.60
CA SER A 499 -24.28 -15.12 5.05
C SER A 499 -23.27 -14.43 5.98
N VAL A 500 -22.76 -13.25 5.61
CA VAL A 500 -21.73 -12.53 6.38
C VAL A 500 -22.21 -12.02 7.73
N LEU A 501 -23.52 -11.89 7.96
CA LEU A 501 -24.10 -11.38 9.21
C LEU A 501 -24.74 -12.48 10.09
N GLU A 502 -24.58 -13.76 9.74
CA GLU A 502 -25.01 -14.85 10.61
C GLU A 502 -23.96 -15.16 11.68
N ASP A 503 -24.46 -15.30 12.90
CA ASP A 503 -23.69 -15.80 14.04
C ASP A 503 -23.31 -17.26 13.77
N GLY A 504 -22.06 -17.60 14.05
CA GLY A 504 -21.54 -18.92 13.71
C GLY A 504 -20.03 -18.99 13.66
N VAL A 505 -19.52 -20.19 13.38
CA VAL A 505 -18.10 -20.48 13.32
C VAL A 505 -17.57 -20.24 11.91
N ARG A 506 -16.50 -19.44 11.80
CA ARG A 506 -15.79 -19.15 10.55
C ARG A 506 -14.35 -19.62 10.65
N TYR A 507 -13.84 -20.12 9.54
CA TYR A 507 -12.44 -20.53 9.44
C TYR A 507 -11.67 -19.41 8.75
N GLU A 508 -10.69 -18.85 9.46
CA GLU A 508 -9.85 -17.76 8.97
C GLU A 508 -8.39 -18.20 8.93
N THR A 509 -7.60 -17.60 8.04
CA THR A 509 -6.16 -17.78 8.07
C THR A 509 -5.60 -17.10 9.32
N PRO A 510 -4.73 -17.78 10.10
CA PRO A 510 -4.16 -17.21 11.31
C PRO A 510 -3.42 -15.93 10.95
N LYS A 511 -3.64 -14.89 11.75
CA LYS A 511 -2.80 -13.69 11.70
C LYS A 511 -1.38 -14.18 11.96
N LYS A 512 -0.40 -13.87 11.09
CA LYS A 512 1.01 -14.03 11.47
C LYS A 512 1.16 -13.28 12.80
N SER A 513 1.33 -14.04 13.88
CA SER A 513 1.53 -13.49 15.21
C SER A 513 2.67 -12.48 15.12
N THR A 514 2.60 -11.39 15.87
CA THR A 514 3.69 -10.44 16.15
C THR A 514 4.99 -11.15 16.59
N ARG A 515 4.91 -12.43 16.97
CA ARG A 515 6.06 -13.33 17.20
C ARG A 515 6.85 -13.69 15.92
N GLY A 516 6.27 -13.46 14.74
CA GLY A 516 6.91 -13.57 13.43
C GLY A 516 7.70 -12.32 13.04
N GLN A 517 7.32 -11.14 13.53
CA GLN A 517 8.14 -9.92 13.39
C GLN A 517 9.49 -10.10 14.09
N GLY A 518 9.53 -10.72 15.27
CA GLY A 518 10.82 -11.04 15.92
C GLY A 518 11.69 -12.05 15.15
N LYS A 519 11.10 -12.92 14.32
CA LYS A 519 11.86 -13.80 13.42
C LYS A 519 12.32 -13.04 12.18
N ASP A 520 11.47 -12.22 11.58
CA ASP A 520 11.83 -11.41 10.42
C ASP A 520 12.88 -10.33 10.79
N GLU A 521 12.81 -9.75 11.99
CA GLU A 521 13.80 -8.85 12.60
C GLU A 521 15.10 -9.56 12.96
N MET A 522 15.04 -10.76 13.57
CA MET A 522 16.24 -11.56 13.85
C MET A 522 16.92 -12.00 12.56
N GLN A 523 16.15 -12.30 11.52
CA GLN A 523 16.66 -12.72 10.21
C GLN A 523 17.18 -11.52 9.41
N GLN A 524 16.59 -10.33 9.58
CA GLN A 524 17.14 -9.05 9.13
C GLN A 524 18.43 -8.67 9.87
N GLN A 525 18.51 -8.86 11.19
CA GLN A 525 19.73 -8.65 11.96
C GLN A 525 20.82 -9.65 11.57
N LEU A 526 20.49 -10.91 11.31
CA LEU A 526 21.44 -11.92 10.82
C LEU A 526 21.95 -11.58 9.42
N THR A 527 21.08 -11.10 8.52
CA THR A 527 21.50 -10.68 7.18
C THR A 527 22.33 -9.40 7.21
N LEU A 528 21.98 -8.42 8.06
CA LEU A 528 22.78 -7.22 8.30
C LEU A 528 24.16 -7.59 8.87
N SER A 529 24.20 -8.51 9.83
CA SER A 529 25.45 -9.01 10.43
C SER A 529 26.32 -9.79 9.45
N GLN A 530 25.70 -10.50 8.49
CA GLN A 530 26.41 -11.16 7.40
C GLN A 530 26.96 -10.16 6.39
N GLN A 531 26.21 -9.12 6.05
CA GLN A 531 26.69 -8.03 5.18
C GLN A 531 27.86 -7.27 5.80
N ILE A 532 27.81 -6.94 7.09
CA ILE A 532 28.91 -6.29 7.79
C ILE A 532 30.17 -7.17 7.76
N ARG A 533 30.04 -8.49 8.00
CA ARG A 533 31.18 -9.42 7.89
C ARG A 533 31.76 -9.51 6.49
N GLN A 534 30.92 -9.51 5.46
CA GLN A 534 31.39 -9.49 4.07
C GLN A 534 32.12 -8.18 3.72
N GLN A 535 31.62 -7.05 4.21
CA GLN A 535 32.31 -5.76 4.05
C GLN A 535 33.66 -5.75 4.76
N GLN A 536 33.73 -6.28 5.99
CA GLN A 536 34.99 -6.39 6.72
C GLN A 536 36.00 -7.26 5.97
N GLN A 537 35.56 -8.40 5.42
CA GLN A 537 36.42 -9.27 4.62
C GLN A 537 36.93 -8.60 3.34
N LEU A 538 36.11 -7.76 2.69
CA LEU A 538 36.54 -7.00 1.52
C LEU A 538 37.59 -5.94 1.87
N VAL A 539 37.43 -5.26 3.01
CA VAL A 539 38.40 -4.28 3.52
C VAL A 539 39.73 -4.97 3.86
N ASP A 540 39.69 -6.12 4.53
CA ASP A 540 40.89 -6.90 4.85
C ASP A 540 41.60 -7.40 3.57
N LEU A 541 40.83 -7.81 2.56
CA LEU A 541 41.38 -8.19 1.25
C LEU A 541 42.04 -7.00 0.54
N GLN A 542 41.44 -5.82 0.59
CA GLN A 542 42.04 -4.60 0.05
C GLN A 542 43.35 -4.25 0.77
N ALA A 543 43.38 -4.34 2.09
CA ALA A 543 44.60 -4.11 2.87
C ALA A 543 45.70 -5.12 2.53
N GLN A 544 45.35 -6.40 2.31
CA GLN A 544 46.32 -7.41 1.87
C GLN A 544 46.86 -7.12 0.47
N VAL A 545 46.01 -6.71 -0.47
CA VAL A 545 46.45 -6.33 -1.83
C VAL A 545 47.37 -5.11 -1.79
N GLU A 546 47.10 -4.14 -0.91
CA GLU A 546 47.93 -2.95 -0.72
C GLU A 546 49.31 -3.30 -0.10
N GLN A 547 49.35 -4.25 0.84
CA GLN A 547 50.61 -4.80 1.36
C GLN A 547 51.41 -5.60 0.31
N LEU A 548 50.72 -6.35 -0.54
CA LEU A 548 51.36 -7.14 -1.60
C LEU A 548 51.93 -6.25 -2.70
N THR A 549 51.21 -5.19 -3.07
CA THR A 549 51.68 -4.19 -4.03
C THR A 549 52.86 -3.40 -3.49
N THR A 550 52.84 -2.99 -2.22
CA THR A 550 54.01 -2.33 -1.58
C THR A 550 55.22 -3.26 -1.42
N ALA A 551 55.01 -4.55 -1.15
CA ALA A 551 56.09 -5.53 -1.16
C ALA A 551 56.69 -5.71 -2.56
N MET A 552 55.84 -5.78 -3.60
CA MET A 552 56.29 -5.88 -5.00
C MET A 552 57.08 -4.65 -5.46
N THR A 553 56.65 -3.43 -5.11
CA THR A 553 57.38 -2.21 -5.48
C THR A 553 58.75 -2.15 -4.79
N ASN A 554 58.83 -2.56 -3.53
CA ASN A 554 60.11 -2.68 -2.82
C ASN A 554 61.04 -3.74 -3.43
N LEU A 555 60.48 -4.87 -3.88
CA LEU A 555 61.24 -5.92 -4.58
C LEU A 555 61.77 -5.43 -5.93
N GLN A 556 60.95 -4.72 -6.71
CA GLN A 556 61.37 -4.05 -7.95
C GLN A 556 62.48 -3.01 -7.71
N ALA A 557 62.38 -2.21 -6.65
CA ALA A 557 63.42 -1.25 -6.28
C ALA A 557 64.73 -1.96 -5.87
N SER A 558 64.65 -3.10 -5.18
CA SER A 558 65.83 -3.91 -4.82
C SER A 558 66.51 -4.59 -6.03
N LEU A 559 65.72 -4.94 -7.06
CA LEU A 559 66.23 -5.52 -8.29
C LEU A 559 66.90 -4.47 -9.18
N LEU A 560 66.39 -3.23 -9.18
CA LEU A 560 67.01 -2.10 -9.88
C LEU A 560 68.34 -1.68 -9.25
N THR A 561 68.51 -1.82 -7.94
CA THR A 561 69.76 -1.50 -7.23
C THR A 561 70.84 -2.59 -7.35
N LYS A 562 70.49 -3.81 -7.80
CA LYS A 562 71.44 -4.90 -8.09
C LYS A 562 72.00 -4.90 -9.53
N ARG A 563 71.68 -3.91 -10.37
CA ARG A 563 72.31 -3.77 -11.69
C ARG A 563 73.74 -3.21 -11.55
N ILE A 564 74.69 -4.09 -11.85
CA ILE A 564 76.16 -3.94 -11.79
C ILE A 564 76.63 -2.66 -12.52
N PRO A 565 77.58 -1.88 -11.97
CA PRO A 565 78.16 -0.72 -12.66
C PRO A 565 79.06 -1.17 -13.83
N GLY A 566 78.84 -0.59 -15.02
CA GLY A 566 79.70 -0.75 -16.19
C GLY A 566 81.05 -0.02 -16.03
N PRO A 567 82.08 -0.41 -16.81
CA PRO A 567 83.47 -0.02 -16.57
C PRO A 567 83.74 1.47 -16.87
N PRO A 568 84.82 2.06 -16.29
CA PRO A 568 85.10 3.49 -16.39
C PRO A 568 85.56 3.88 -17.79
N ILE A 569 85.00 4.99 -18.28
CA ILE A 569 85.35 5.62 -19.56
C ILE A 569 86.70 6.36 -19.38
N PRO A 570 87.71 6.16 -20.26
CA PRO A 570 88.95 6.90 -20.17
C PRO A 570 88.76 8.35 -20.60
N LYS A 571 89.38 9.27 -19.84
CA LYS A 571 89.49 10.69 -20.19
C LYS A 571 90.42 10.86 -21.39
N TYR A 572 89.92 11.50 -22.45
CA TYR A 572 90.69 12.38 -23.32
C TYR A 572 89.88 13.65 -23.55
#